data_AF-A0A3S0XTI6-F1
#
_entry.id   AF-A0A3S0XTI6-F1
#
_cell.length_a   1.000
_cell.length_b   1.000
_cell.length_c   1.000
_cell.angle_alpha   90.00
_cell.angle_beta   90.00
_cell.angle_gamma   90.00
#
_symmetry.space_group_name_H-M   'P 1'
#
loop_
_entity.id
_entity.type
_entity.pdbx_description
1 polymer ?
#
loop_
_entity_poly.entity_id
_entity_poly.type
_entity_poly.pdbx_seq_one_letter_code
_entity_poly.pdbx_strand_id
1 'polypeptide(L)'
;MTKVVIYTDFDGTVTSRSGNKAVFTPFYQSLLIGYEEGKTQDYKRTPMKSVEAIQELFVTKFGEYTEQFDFNKPDADMLMAPSAVQFFHELLANDQVSINIVTRNRSEYVNALFKYQGFSDSEINKLTYMESGFKFEDVDRDLKVRDLRGQRPSSLYILDDSRSDFFAMLNAARLNSYTNEQTKAFNKEPGQFEWNLYLDDVKADILRPEAPIVEPNTEHQDSLTTEPSTSASSTQTTDVDLRVAGIFNLGTSTIQRSDEHAQSTPQQEITDGQNSTVVIQAPVSDEAPNNHPHPKSVLPDNTKTQQTPPLPSNSSPAKIMATMAGLGFSLAFIVGFALVASGVFAPFGLGLIGATILGAVLGAHTALITGVFGLIIDIARQPSPNAGPKLNTDNSIQSCSSSIISLRGLGGKAPVSQSDVPVAHFPGVLLVEHSSKEYSTADQSTSPTQESFKPD
;
A
#
# COMPACT_ATOMS: atom_id res chain seq x y z
N MET A 1 -17.53 22.06 -11.84
CA MET A 1 -16.17 22.02 -11.26
C MET A 1 -16.23 21.11 -10.04
N THR A 2 -15.21 20.29 -9.82
CA THR A 2 -15.14 19.43 -8.63
C THR A 2 -14.90 20.27 -7.38
N LYS A 3 -15.86 20.27 -6.45
CA LYS A 3 -15.73 20.91 -5.13
C LYS A 3 -15.14 19.96 -4.10
N VAL A 4 -15.57 18.70 -4.11
CA VAL A 4 -15.19 17.69 -3.12
C VAL A 4 -14.39 16.57 -3.78
N VAL A 5 -13.25 16.22 -3.19
CA VAL A 5 -12.45 15.06 -3.60
C VAL A 5 -12.36 14.07 -2.45
N ILE A 6 -12.67 12.81 -2.74
CA ILE A 6 -12.61 11.71 -1.79
C ILE A 6 -11.43 10.81 -2.17
N TYR A 7 -10.56 10.54 -1.20
CA TYR A 7 -9.53 9.50 -1.24
C TYR A 7 -9.90 8.43 -0.22
N THR A 8 -10.13 7.21 -0.68
CA THR A 8 -10.54 6.09 0.18
C THR A 8 -9.70 4.85 -0.11
N ASP A 9 -9.32 4.09 0.92
CA ASP A 9 -8.98 2.67 0.71
C ASP A 9 -10.24 1.88 0.30
N PHE A 10 -10.05 0.63 -0.10
CA PHE A 10 -11.12 -0.29 -0.45
C PHE A 10 -11.32 -1.42 0.58
N ASP A 11 -10.27 -2.19 0.90
CA ASP A 11 -10.39 -3.47 1.60
C ASP A 11 -10.13 -3.32 3.09
N GLY A 12 -11.21 -3.16 3.87
CA GLY A 12 -11.18 -2.80 5.28
C GLY A 12 -11.81 -1.43 5.54
N THR A 13 -11.92 -0.59 4.51
CA THR A 13 -12.59 0.71 4.58
C THR A 13 -13.97 0.69 3.92
N VAL A 14 -14.02 0.43 2.62
CA VAL A 14 -15.27 0.38 1.82
C VAL A 14 -15.94 -0.98 1.95
N THR A 15 -15.15 -2.06 1.98
CA THR A 15 -15.56 -3.37 2.48
C THR A 15 -15.24 -3.49 3.98
N SER A 16 -15.83 -4.46 4.69
CA SER A 16 -15.57 -4.69 6.11
C SER A 16 -14.43 -5.69 6.39
N ARG A 17 -13.67 -6.11 5.37
CA ARG A 17 -12.56 -7.07 5.49
C ARG A 17 -11.24 -6.48 5.01
N SER A 18 -10.30 -6.30 5.94
CA SER A 18 -8.95 -5.80 5.66
C SER A 18 -8.26 -6.59 4.52
N GLY A 19 -7.59 -5.89 3.59
CA GLY A 19 -7.09 -6.49 2.33
C GLY A 19 -6.23 -7.74 2.50
N ASN A 20 -5.40 -7.81 3.54
CA ASN A 20 -4.60 -8.99 3.88
C ASN A 20 -5.43 -10.24 4.27
N LYS A 21 -6.67 -10.06 4.72
CA LYS A 21 -7.65 -11.12 4.97
C LYS A 21 -8.53 -11.41 3.76
N ALA A 22 -8.61 -10.50 2.78
CA ALA A 22 -9.44 -10.64 1.58
C ALA A 22 -8.72 -11.38 0.44
N VAL A 23 -7.54 -10.90 0.01
CA VAL A 23 -6.90 -11.32 -1.26
C VAL A 23 -6.35 -12.76 -1.25
N PHE A 24 -6.18 -13.36 -0.07
CA PHE A 24 -5.73 -14.75 0.09
C PHE A 24 -6.86 -15.73 0.43
N THR A 25 -8.12 -15.28 0.40
CA THR A 25 -9.28 -16.19 0.58
C THR A 25 -9.42 -17.15 -0.60
N PRO A 26 -9.96 -18.37 -0.40
CA PRO A 26 -10.36 -19.25 -1.49
C PRO A 26 -11.30 -18.56 -2.50
N PHE A 27 -12.20 -17.69 -2.02
CA PHE A 27 -13.09 -16.93 -2.89
C PHE A 27 -12.33 -15.97 -3.82
N TYR A 28 -11.50 -15.05 -3.28
CA TYR A 28 -10.73 -14.12 -4.11
C TYR A 28 -9.81 -14.88 -5.08
N GLN A 29 -9.13 -15.93 -4.58
CA GLN A 29 -8.25 -16.76 -5.40
C GLN A 29 -9.01 -17.48 -6.52
N SER A 30 -10.28 -17.84 -6.31
CA SER A 30 -11.14 -18.42 -7.36
C SER A 30 -11.48 -17.46 -8.50
N LEU A 31 -11.32 -16.15 -8.32
CA LEU A 31 -11.53 -15.14 -9.37
C LEU A 31 -10.36 -15.07 -10.37
N LEU A 32 -9.23 -15.74 -10.06
CA LEU A 32 -8.02 -15.75 -10.87
C LEU A 32 -8.05 -16.88 -11.91
N ILE A 33 -7.42 -16.66 -13.06
CA ILE A 33 -7.17 -17.72 -14.05
C ILE A 33 -6.22 -18.75 -13.44
N GLY A 34 -6.43 -20.04 -13.75
CA GLY A 34 -5.59 -21.13 -13.23
C GLY A 34 -5.77 -21.45 -11.75
N TYR A 35 -6.85 -21.00 -11.11
CA TYR A 35 -7.15 -21.35 -9.72
C TYR A 35 -7.25 -22.87 -9.51
N GLU A 36 -6.57 -23.35 -8.48
CA GLU A 36 -6.66 -24.70 -7.94
C GLU A 36 -6.96 -24.61 -6.44
N GLU A 37 -7.83 -25.48 -5.93
CA GLU A 37 -8.21 -25.46 -4.51
C GLU A 37 -7.00 -25.70 -3.59
N GLY A 38 -6.93 -24.92 -2.51
CA GLY A 38 -5.82 -24.99 -1.55
C GLY A 38 -4.50 -24.34 -2.01
N LYS A 39 -4.41 -23.83 -3.25
CA LYS A 39 -3.23 -23.09 -3.74
C LYS A 39 -3.48 -21.57 -3.75
N THR A 40 -2.46 -20.81 -3.38
CA THR A 40 -2.44 -19.35 -3.49
C THR A 40 -1.59 -18.90 -4.69
N GLN A 41 -2.10 -17.93 -5.44
CA GLN A 41 -1.46 -17.26 -6.56
C GLN A 41 -1.14 -15.81 -6.21
N ASP A 42 -0.33 -15.14 -7.04
CA ASP A 42 -0.07 -13.70 -6.93
C ASP A 42 -1.36 -12.92 -7.28
N TYR A 43 -2.05 -12.45 -6.25
CA TYR A 43 -3.35 -11.78 -6.36
C TYR A 43 -3.34 -10.52 -7.23
N LYS A 44 -2.17 -9.88 -7.38
CA LYS A 44 -1.96 -8.61 -8.09
C LYS A 44 -1.41 -8.82 -9.51
N ARG A 45 -0.73 -9.94 -9.78
CA ARG A 45 -0.11 -10.23 -11.09
C ARG A 45 -0.76 -11.35 -11.90
N THR A 46 -1.35 -12.36 -11.27
CA THR A 46 -2.12 -13.38 -12.01
C THR A 46 -3.33 -12.72 -12.66
N PRO A 47 -3.63 -12.94 -13.95
CA PRO A 47 -4.84 -12.40 -14.59
C PRO A 47 -6.13 -12.88 -13.91
N MET A 48 -7.10 -11.98 -13.77
CA MET A 48 -8.46 -12.35 -13.36
C MET A 48 -9.21 -13.02 -14.51
N LYS A 49 -10.28 -13.74 -14.19
CA LYS A 49 -11.26 -14.27 -15.15
C LYS A 49 -12.01 -13.13 -15.86
N SER A 50 -12.85 -13.47 -16.86
CA SER A 50 -13.71 -12.46 -17.49
C SER A 50 -14.75 -11.92 -16.50
N VAL A 51 -15.32 -10.73 -16.79
CA VAL A 51 -16.25 -10.05 -15.88
C VAL A 51 -17.47 -10.93 -15.59
N GLU A 52 -17.99 -11.62 -16.61
CA GLU A 52 -19.15 -12.51 -16.54
C GLU A 52 -18.86 -13.69 -15.59
N ALA A 53 -17.74 -14.38 -15.80
CA ALA A 53 -17.32 -15.50 -14.95
C ALA A 53 -16.99 -15.07 -13.51
N ILE A 54 -16.63 -13.80 -13.28
CA ILE A 54 -16.50 -13.24 -11.93
C ILE A 54 -17.88 -12.98 -11.31
N GLN A 55 -18.83 -12.38 -12.05
CA GLN A 55 -20.20 -12.18 -11.55
C GLN A 55 -20.88 -13.50 -11.19
N GLU A 56 -20.72 -14.54 -12.02
CA GLU A 56 -21.19 -15.90 -11.72
C GLU A 56 -20.61 -16.44 -10.40
N LEU A 57 -19.33 -16.19 -10.12
CA LEU A 57 -18.69 -16.59 -8.86
C LEU A 57 -19.19 -15.79 -7.65
N PHE A 58 -19.41 -14.47 -7.78
CA PHE A 58 -20.05 -13.67 -6.74
C PHE A 58 -21.47 -14.16 -6.43
N VAL A 59 -22.31 -14.37 -7.45
CA VAL A 59 -23.67 -14.90 -7.28
C VAL A 59 -23.65 -16.32 -6.71
N THR A 60 -22.71 -17.18 -7.12
CA THR A 60 -22.55 -18.53 -6.54
C THR A 60 -22.14 -18.50 -5.07
N LYS A 61 -21.27 -17.55 -4.68
CA LYS A 61 -20.75 -17.41 -3.30
C LYS A 61 -21.74 -16.76 -2.34
N PHE A 62 -22.46 -15.74 -2.79
CA PHE A 62 -23.26 -14.86 -1.93
C PHE A 62 -24.77 -14.91 -2.23
N GLY A 63 -25.18 -15.39 -3.40
CA GLY A 63 -26.54 -15.28 -3.94
C GLY A 63 -26.73 -14.02 -4.80
N GLU A 64 -27.92 -13.85 -5.36
CA GLU A 64 -28.29 -12.62 -6.08
C GLU A 64 -28.33 -11.42 -5.13
N TYR A 65 -27.73 -10.30 -5.55
CA TYR A 65 -27.78 -9.06 -4.78
C TYR A 65 -29.10 -8.34 -5.06
N THR A 66 -29.97 -8.29 -4.04
CA THR A 66 -31.34 -7.77 -4.12
C THR A 66 -31.67 -6.96 -2.86
N GLU A 67 -32.83 -6.30 -2.83
CA GLU A 67 -33.34 -5.59 -1.64
C GLU A 67 -33.45 -6.48 -0.38
N GLN A 68 -33.47 -7.81 -0.55
CA GLN A 68 -33.61 -8.82 0.50
C GLN A 68 -32.29 -9.57 0.76
N PHE A 69 -31.14 -9.01 0.35
CA PHE A 69 -29.84 -9.64 0.53
C PHE A 69 -29.46 -9.80 2.01
N ASP A 70 -29.11 -11.03 2.40
CA ASP A 70 -28.70 -11.37 3.77
C ASP A 70 -27.21 -11.10 4.03
N PHE A 71 -26.94 -9.97 4.70
CA PHE A 71 -25.60 -9.58 5.14
C PHE A 71 -25.05 -10.38 6.34
N ASN A 72 -25.79 -11.35 6.88
CA ASN A 72 -25.32 -12.25 7.94
C ASN A 72 -24.62 -13.50 7.38
N LYS A 73 -24.57 -13.67 6.06
CA LYS A 73 -23.90 -14.80 5.39
C LYS A 73 -22.39 -14.84 5.67
N PRO A 74 -21.76 -16.03 5.72
CA PRO A 74 -20.32 -16.16 5.81
C PRO A 74 -19.59 -15.44 4.66
N ASP A 75 -18.57 -14.67 5.02
CA ASP A 75 -17.79 -13.77 4.15
C ASP A 75 -18.53 -12.53 3.60
N ALA A 76 -19.74 -12.20 4.09
CA ALA A 76 -20.42 -10.96 3.68
C ALA A 76 -19.65 -9.67 4.04
N ASP A 77 -18.70 -9.74 4.98
CA ASP A 77 -17.75 -8.66 5.29
C ASP A 77 -16.76 -8.37 4.15
N MET A 78 -16.65 -9.26 3.14
CA MET A 78 -15.93 -8.97 1.88
C MET A 78 -16.66 -7.96 0.99
N LEU A 79 -17.95 -7.70 1.22
CA LEU A 79 -18.77 -6.78 0.43
C LEU A 79 -18.81 -5.37 1.04
N MET A 80 -19.32 -4.41 0.28
CA MET A 80 -19.70 -3.09 0.80
C MET A 80 -20.94 -3.21 1.69
N ALA A 81 -20.91 -2.52 2.83
CA ALA A 81 -22.10 -2.36 3.69
C ALA A 81 -23.19 -1.55 2.96
N PRO A 82 -24.49 -1.73 3.29
CA PRO A 82 -25.59 -1.00 2.64
C PRO A 82 -25.43 0.53 2.65
N SER A 83 -24.90 1.08 3.74
CA SER A 83 -24.61 2.51 3.90
C SER A 83 -23.47 3.00 2.99
N ALA A 84 -22.46 2.17 2.74
CA ALA A 84 -21.42 2.44 1.74
C ALA A 84 -22.02 2.41 0.32
N VAL A 85 -22.83 1.40 -0.01
CA VAL A 85 -23.51 1.31 -1.31
C VAL A 85 -24.36 2.55 -1.58
N GLN A 86 -25.15 3.01 -0.60
CA GLN A 86 -25.91 4.26 -0.71
C GLN A 86 -25.00 5.48 -0.90
N PHE A 87 -23.93 5.61 -0.12
CA PHE A 87 -22.94 6.70 -0.24
C PHE A 87 -22.34 6.77 -1.65
N PHE A 88 -21.93 5.64 -2.23
CA PHE A 88 -21.34 5.63 -3.56
C PHE A 88 -22.36 5.95 -4.67
N HIS A 89 -23.58 5.40 -4.65
CA HIS A 89 -24.59 5.73 -5.68
C HIS A 89 -24.92 7.24 -5.69
N GLU A 90 -25.18 7.80 -4.51
CA GLU A 90 -25.55 9.21 -4.36
C GLU A 90 -24.45 10.18 -4.79
N LEU A 91 -23.18 9.82 -4.57
CA LEU A 91 -22.04 10.70 -4.90
C LEU A 91 -21.50 10.47 -6.32
N LEU A 92 -21.60 9.26 -6.88
CA LEU A 92 -21.29 9.01 -8.30
C LEU A 92 -22.33 9.65 -9.23
N ALA A 93 -23.54 9.92 -8.76
CA ALA A 93 -24.51 10.75 -9.47
C ALA A 93 -24.09 12.24 -9.57
N ASN A 94 -23.12 12.72 -8.79
CA ASN A 94 -22.82 14.15 -8.63
C ASN A 94 -21.46 14.59 -9.20
N ASP A 95 -21.48 15.31 -10.33
CA ASP A 95 -20.27 15.77 -11.04
C ASP A 95 -19.48 16.90 -10.32
N GLN A 96 -19.92 17.34 -9.13
CA GLN A 96 -19.12 18.20 -8.24
C GLN A 96 -18.25 17.38 -7.27
N VAL A 97 -18.35 16.04 -7.30
CA VAL A 97 -17.56 15.10 -6.50
C VAL A 97 -16.60 14.32 -7.40
N SER A 98 -15.44 13.93 -6.88
CA SER A 98 -14.51 13.02 -7.55
C SER A 98 -14.01 12.00 -6.52
N ILE A 99 -14.26 10.71 -6.80
CA ILE A 99 -13.93 9.61 -5.89
C ILE A 99 -12.73 8.84 -6.42
N ASN A 100 -11.71 8.71 -5.58
CA ASN A 100 -10.44 8.07 -5.88
C ASN A 100 -10.23 6.91 -4.91
N ILE A 101 -10.14 5.69 -5.44
CA ILE A 101 -9.90 4.49 -4.66
C ILE A 101 -8.38 4.22 -4.65
N VAL A 102 -7.76 4.44 -3.50
CA VAL A 102 -6.30 4.42 -3.27
C VAL A 102 -5.95 3.14 -2.52
N THR A 103 -5.56 2.09 -3.25
CA THR A 103 -5.55 0.70 -2.75
C THR A 103 -4.28 -0.06 -3.16
N ARG A 104 -4.01 -1.19 -2.48
CA ARG A 104 -3.05 -2.22 -2.93
C ARG A 104 -3.69 -3.33 -3.74
N ASN A 105 -5.01 -3.48 -3.63
CA ASN A 105 -5.82 -4.36 -4.47
C ASN A 105 -5.90 -3.79 -5.91
N ARG A 106 -6.71 -4.39 -6.78
CA ARG A 106 -6.69 -4.15 -8.23
C ARG A 106 -8.04 -3.69 -8.77
N SER A 107 -8.03 -2.79 -9.74
CA SER A 107 -9.24 -2.17 -10.29
C SER A 107 -10.24 -3.18 -10.87
N GLU A 108 -9.81 -4.34 -11.40
CA GLU A 108 -10.75 -5.33 -11.94
C GLU A 108 -11.58 -6.01 -10.84
N TYR A 109 -11.01 -6.25 -9.65
CA TYR A 109 -11.75 -6.77 -8.49
C TYR A 109 -12.72 -5.73 -7.93
N VAL A 110 -12.29 -4.47 -7.81
CA VAL A 110 -13.14 -3.38 -7.35
C VAL A 110 -14.33 -3.19 -8.30
N ASN A 111 -14.07 -3.06 -9.60
CA ASN A 111 -15.11 -2.97 -10.63
C ASN A 111 -16.10 -4.13 -10.54
N ALA A 112 -15.63 -5.37 -10.36
CA ALA A 112 -16.49 -6.54 -10.27
C ALA A 112 -17.37 -6.55 -9.00
N LEU A 113 -16.86 -6.07 -7.87
CA LEU A 113 -17.62 -5.98 -6.61
C LEU A 113 -18.69 -4.87 -6.68
N PHE A 114 -18.33 -3.69 -7.22
CA PHE A 114 -19.32 -2.65 -7.55
C PHE A 114 -20.39 -3.18 -8.51
N LYS A 115 -20.00 -3.86 -9.59
CA LYS A 115 -20.93 -4.44 -10.56
C LYS A 115 -21.90 -5.44 -9.92
N TYR A 116 -21.39 -6.29 -9.02
CA TYR A 116 -22.19 -7.26 -8.27
C TYR A 116 -23.21 -6.57 -7.35
N GLN A 117 -22.83 -5.48 -6.68
CA GLN A 117 -23.72 -4.72 -5.80
C GLN A 117 -24.60 -3.69 -6.52
N GLY A 118 -24.83 -3.87 -7.83
CA GLY A 118 -25.86 -3.15 -8.59
C GLY A 118 -25.42 -1.88 -9.31
N PHE A 119 -24.14 -1.51 -9.27
CA PHE A 119 -23.66 -0.29 -9.92
C PHE A 119 -23.63 -0.40 -11.45
N SER A 120 -24.07 0.65 -12.12
CA SER A 120 -24.00 0.77 -13.58
C SER A 120 -22.57 1.01 -14.06
N ASP A 121 -22.28 0.64 -15.32
CA ASP A 121 -20.98 0.91 -15.92
C ASP A 121 -20.71 2.42 -16.02
N SER A 122 -21.75 3.25 -16.12
CA SER A 122 -21.67 4.71 -16.07
C SER A 122 -21.23 5.26 -14.71
N GLU A 123 -21.58 4.60 -13.59
CA GLU A 123 -21.11 4.97 -12.25
C GLU A 123 -19.69 4.46 -12.01
N ILE A 124 -19.42 3.21 -12.38
CA ILE A 124 -18.09 2.58 -12.25
C ILE A 124 -17.03 3.38 -13.04
N ASN A 125 -17.36 3.85 -14.25
CA ASN A 125 -16.46 4.68 -15.07
C ASN A 125 -16.18 6.09 -14.50
N LYS A 126 -16.84 6.52 -13.42
CA LYS A 126 -16.49 7.76 -12.69
C LYS A 126 -15.48 7.54 -11.55
N LEU A 127 -15.19 6.29 -11.18
CA LEU A 127 -14.18 5.96 -10.16
C LEU A 127 -12.76 6.14 -10.73
N THR A 128 -11.90 6.82 -9.96
CA THR A 128 -10.47 6.94 -10.29
C THR A 128 -9.67 5.93 -9.47
N TYR A 129 -8.83 5.13 -10.13
CA TYR A 129 -8.03 4.08 -9.47
C TYR A 129 -6.59 4.51 -9.24
N MET A 130 -6.14 4.40 -8.00
CA MET A 130 -4.79 4.71 -7.54
C MET A 130 -4.21 3.45 -6.89
N GLU A 131 -3.81 2.51 -7.75
CA GLU A 131 -3.51 1.13 -7.35
C GLU A 131 -2.01 0.77 -7.32
N SER A 132 -1.13 1.77 -7.18
CA SER A 132 0.33 1.56 -7.13
C SER A 132 0.81 0.90 -5.83
N GLY A 133 0.01 1.04 -4.75
CA GLY A 133 0.36 0.65 -3.39
C GLY A 133 1.19 1.69 -2.60
N PHE A 134 1.55 2.82 -3.22
CA PHE A 134 2.29 3.95 -2.66
C PHE A 134 1.33 5.15 -2.48
N LYS A 135 0.55 5.13 -1.40
CA LYS A 135 -0.61 6.03 -1.25
C LYS A 135 -0.27 7.51 -1.12
N PHE A 136 0.88 7.84 -0.50
CA PHE A 136 1.34 9.22 -0.40
C PHE A 136 1.63 9.77 -1.81
N GLU A 137 2.39 9.02 -2.61
CA GLU A 137 2.83 9.38 -3.96
C GLU A 137 1.68 9.41 -4.97
N ASP A 138 0.61 8.63 -4.76
CA ASP A 138 -0.60 8.67 -5.57
C ASP A 138 -1.46 9.92 -5.26
N VAL A 139 -1.74 10.21 -3.98
CA VAL A 139 -2.52 11.37 -3.57
C VAL A 139 -1.77 12.69 -3.84
N ASP A 140 -0.47 12.75 -3.54
CA ASP A 140 0.36 13.93 -3.82
C ASP A 140 0.41 14.28 -5.30
N ARG A 141 0.53 13.26 -6.16
CA ARG A 141 0.55 13.43 -7.62
C ARG A 141 -0.79 13.91 -8.16
N ASP A 142 -1.91 13.37 -7.69
CA ASP A 142 -3.25 13.81 -8.10
C ASP A 142 -3.54 15.25 -7.65
N LEU A 143 -3.25 15.59 -6.38
CA LEU A 143 -3.44 16.94 -5.86
C LEU A 143 -2.63 17.98 -6.66
N LYS A 144 -1.36 17.68 -6.99
CA LYS A 144 -0.53 18.55 -7.85
C LYS A 144 -1.09 18.70 -9.26
N VAL A 145 -1.60 17.62 -9.86
CA VAL A 145 -2.22 17.67 -11.20
C VAL A 145 -3.51 18.48 -11.19
N ARG A 146 -4.31 18.43 -10.11
CA ARG A 146 -5.51 19.27 -9.94
C ARG A 146 -5.14 20.75 -9.75
N ASP A 147 -4.17 21.04 -8.89
CA ASP A 147 -3.72 22.41 -8.61
C ASP A 147 -3.16 23.10 -9.87
N LEU A 148 -2.28 22.41 -10.62
CA LEU A 148 -1.75 22.86 -11.92
C LEU A 148 -2.80 23.08 -13.01
N ARG A 149 -4.03 22.55 -12.85
CA ARG A 149 -5.16 22.74 -13.76
C ARG A 149 -6.15 23.81 -13.31
N GLY A 150 -5.92 24.47 -12.17
CA GLY A 150 -6.91 25.33 -11.52
C GLY A 150 -8.14 24.56 -11.00
N GLN A 151 -7.99 23.26 -10.78
CA GLN A 151 -9.05 22.32 -10.36
C GLN A 151 -8.92 21.93 -8.88
N ARG A 152 -8.36 22.83 -8.05
CA ARG A 152 -8.16 22.63 -6.62
C ARG A 152 -9.52 22.50 -5.90
N PRO A 153 -9.87 21.35 -5.30
CA PRO A 153 -11.11 21.19 -4.54
C PRO A 153 -11.17 22.08 -3.31
N SER A 154 -12.39 22.42 -2.89
CA SER A 154 -12.70 23.16 -1.67
C SER A 154 -12.61 22.28 -0.41
N SER A 155 -12.78 20.96 -0.55
CA SER A 155 -12.73 20.02 0.58
C SER A 155 -12.23 18.64 0.15
N LEU A 156 -11.44 18.02 1.02
CA LEU A 156 -10.88 16.67 0.90
C LEU A 156 -11.48 15.75 1.96
N TYR A 157 -11.75 14.51 1.55
CA TYR A 157 -12.10 13.40 2.44
C TYR A 157 -11.03 12.33 2.35
N ILE A 158 -10.55 11.83 3.48
CA ILE A 158 -9.50 10.81 3.55
C ILE A 158 -9.97 9.68 4.46
N LEU A 159 -10.19 8.48 3.90
CA LEU A 159 -10.70 7.31 4.61
C LEU A 159 -9.77 6.12 4.42
N ASP A 160 -9.31 5.50 5.51
CA ASP A 160 -8.41 4.34 5.48
C ASP A 160 -8.41 3.66 6.86
N ASP A 161 -8.50 2.32 6.93
CA ASP A 161 -8.38 1.55 8.17
C ASP A 161 -6.91 1.30 8.56
N SER A 162 -6.03 1.17 7.56
CA SER A 162 -4.59 1.08 7.79
C SER A 162 -4.06 2.42 8.28
N ARG A 163 -3.85 2.54 9.59
CA ARG A 163 -3.29 3.75 10.23
C ARG A 163 -2.02 4.28 9.54
N SER A 164 -1.18 3.40 8.98
CA SER A 164 0.02 3.81 8.25
C SER A 164 -0.30 4.49 6.92
N ASP A 165 -1.25 3.92 6.18
CA ASP A 165 -1.65 4.39 4.85
C ASP A 165 -2.59 5.61 4.94
N PHE A 166 -3.42 5.67 5.98
CA PHE A 166 -4.13 6.87 6.43
C PHE A 166 -3.20 8.07 6.59
N PHE A 167 -2.14 7.93 7.39
CA PHE A 167 -1.18 9.01 7.61
C PHE A 167 -0.37 9.32 6.34
N ALA A 168 -0.14 8.36 5.45
CA ALA A 168 0.46 8.61 4.14
C ALA A 168 -0.43 9.56 3.31
N MET A 169 -1.72 9.27 3.15
CA MET A 169 -2.64 10.15 2.39
C MET A 169 -2.85 11.51 3.07
N LEU A 170 -2.99 11.54 4.40
CA LEU A 170 -3.15 12.79 5.16
C LEU A 170 -1.91 13.70 5.08
N ASN A 171 -0.71 13.13 5.04
CA ASN A 171 0.52 13.90 4.86
C ASN A 171 0.69 14.41 3.42
N ALA A 172 0.19 13.68 2.41
CA ALA A 172 0.14 14.18 1.03
C ALA A 172 -0.80 15.39 0.90
N ALA A 173 -1.98 15.37 1.53
CA ALA A 173 -2.87 16.53 1.59
C ALA A 173 -2.21 17.75 2.27
N ARG A 174 -1.53 17.53 3.40
CA ARG A 174 -0.80 18.60 4.12
C ARG A 174 0.36 19.18 3.30
N LEU A 175 1.11 18.35 2.57
CA LEU A 175 2.19 18.81 1.68
C LEU A 175 1.65 19.70 0.54
N ASN A 176 0.40 19.47 0.12
CA ASN A 176 -0.29 20.27 -0.90
C ASN A 176 -1.12 21.41 -0.29
N SER A 177 -0.75 21.88 0.91
CA SER A 177 -1.31 23.06 1.59
C SER A 177 -2.81 23.01 1.89
N TYR A 178 -3.38 21.81 2.11
CA TYR A 178 -4.75 21.70 2.62
C TYR A 178 -4.76 21.84 4.14
N THR A 179 -5.67 22.67 4.66
CA THR A 179 -5.83 22.88 6.11
C THR A 179 -6.67 21.77 6.75
N ASN A 180 -6.74 21.73 8.09
CA ASN A 180 -7.59 20.76 8.79
C ASN A 180 -9.09 21.03 8.52
N GLU A 181 -9.47 22.29 8.35
CA GLU A 181 -10.85 22.73 8.05
C GLU A 181 -11.28 22.36 6.62
N GLN A 182 -10.31 22.13 5.74
CA GLN A 182 -10.49 21.61 4.38
C GLN A 182 -10.38 20.08 4.29
N THR A 183 -9.96 19.38 5.35
CA THR A 183 -9.59 17.95 5.28
C THR A 183 -10.32 17.13 6.34
N LYS A 184 -11.45 16.51 5.98
CA LYS A 184 -12.16 15.57 6.85
C LYS A 184 -11.50 14.19 6.75
N ALA A 185 -10.85 13.74 7.81
CA ALA A 185 -9.98 12.56 7.80
C ALA A 185 -10.44 11.51 8.84
N PHE A 186 -10.73 10.30 8.38
CA PHE A 186 -11.32 9.22 9.16
C PHE A 186 -10.45 7.95 9.12
N ASN A 187 -9.84 7.60 10.25
CA ASN A 187 -9.23 6.29 10.49
C ASN A 187 -10.13 5.53 11.48
N LYS A 188 -10.67 4.39 11.03
CA LYS A 188 -11.64 3.55 11.75
C LYS A 188 -11.28 2.09 11.51
N GLU A 189 -11.63 1.20 12.43
CA GLU A 189 -11.51 -0.24 12.20
C GLU A 189 -12.53 -0.71 11.13
N PRO A 190 -12.30 -1.84 10.44
CA PRO A 190 -13.22 -2.34 9.44
C PRO A 190 -14.65 -2.53 9.95
N GLY A 191 -15.62 -2.07 9.16
CA GLY A 191 -17.03 -2.02 9.53
C GLY A 191 -17.44 -0.86 10.45
N GLN A 192 -16.52 0.00 10.90
CA GLN A 192 -16.81 1.15 11.79
C GLN A 192 -16.85 2.51 11.07
N PHE A 193 -16.96 2.51 9.74
CA PHE A 193 -17.08 3.72 8.92
C PHE A 193 -18.54 4.19 8.85
N GLU A 194 -18.79 5.43 9.27
CA GLU A 194 -20.13 6.01 9.44
C GLU A 194 -20.65 6.63 8.14
N TRP A 195 -20.72 5.83 7.07
CA TRP A 195 -20.97 6.26 5.69
C TRP A 195 -22.18 7.19 5.49
N ASN A 196 -23.27 7.01 6.26
CA ASN A 196 -24.43 7.92 6.20
C ASN A 196 -24.10 9.33 6.71
N LEU A 197 -23.33 9.45 7.80
CA LEU A 197 -22.87 10.75 8.28
C LEU A 197 -21.95 11.40 7.26
N TYR A 198 -21.05 10.62 6.63
CA TYR A 198 -20.15 11.13 5.60
C TYR A 198 -20.90 11.57 4.34
N LEU A 199 -22.02 10.93 3.99
CA LEU A 199 -22.88 11.34 2.87
C LEU A 199 -23.50 12.72 3.13
N ASP A 200 -24.06 12.93 4.32
CA ASP A 200 -24.64 14.22 4.72
C ASP A 200 -23.57 15.32 4.83
N ASP A 201 -22.39 14.99 5.35
CA ASP A 201 -21.22 15.88 5.43
C ASP A 201 -20.74 16.33 4.03
N VAL A 202 -20.67 15.41 3.06
CA VAL A 202 -20.31 15.71 1.67
C VAL A 202 -21.40 16.58 1.01
N LYS A 203 -22.68 16.26 1.21
CA LYS A 203 -23.81 17.07 0.71
C LYS A 203 -23.77 18.50 1.26
N ALA A 204 -23.43 18.67 2.54
CA ALA A 204 -23.24 20.00 3.16
C ALA A 204 -22.05 20.78 2.57
N ASP A 205 -20.91 20.11 2.31
CA ASP A 205 -19.73 20.76 1.74
C ASP A 205 -19.93 21.19 0.27
N ILE A 206 -20.67 20.40 -0.52
CA ILE A 206 -21.05 20.75 -1.90
C ILE A 206 -21.89 22.04 -1.93
N LEU A 207 -22.84 22.17 -1.01
CA LEU A 207 -23.71 23.33 -0.87
C LEU A 207 -23.03 24.55 -0.21
N ARG A 208 -21.84 24.37 0.38
CA ARG A 208 -21.08 25.45 1.01
C ARG A 208 -20.76 26.53 -0.03
N PRO A 209 -21.05 27.82 0.26
CA PRO A 209 -20.57 28.92 -0.56
C PRO A 209 -19.05 28.89 -0.64
N GLU A 210 -18.50 29.15 -1.81
CA GLU A 210 -17.07 29.41 -1.94
C GLU A 210 -16.76 30.70 -1.17
N ALA A 211 -15.83 30.61 -0.21
CA ALA A 211 -15.36 31.80 0.49
C ALA A 211 -14.78 32.77 -0.54
N PRO A 212 -15.05 34.09 -0.46
CA PRO A 212 -14.50 35.04 -1.40
C PRO A 212 -12.97 34.90 -1.38
N ILE A 213 -12.38 34.67 -2.55
CA ILE A 213 -10.93 34.65 -2.69
C ILE A 213 -10.46 36.07 -2.39
N VAL A 214 -10.01 36.28 -1.16
CA VAL A 214 -9.20 37.44 -0.81
C VAL A 214 -7.87 37.22 -1.49
N GLU A 215 -7.78 37.65 -2.77
CA GLU A 215 -6.50 37.81 -3.43
C GLU A 215 -5.63 38.64 -2.48
N PRO A 216 -4.45 38.14 -2.08
CA PRO A 216 -3.59 38.87 -1.16
C PRO A 216 -3.20 40.17 -1.86
N ASN A 217 -3.81 41.28 -1.42
CA ASN A 217 -3.61 42.60 -2.01
C ASN A 217 -2.11 42.82 -2.16
N THR A 218 -1.64 42.79 -3.40
CA THR A 218 -0.23 43.02 -3.71
C THR A 218 -0.04 44.52 -3.65
N GLU A 219 0.01 45.05 -2.42
CA GLU A 219 0.37 46.43 -2.16
C GLU A 219 1.77 46.64 -2.72
N HIS A 220 1.82 47.28 -3.89
CA HIS A 220 3.04 47.61 -4.59
C HIS A 220 3.98 48.34 -3.63
N GLN A 221 5.12 47.74 -3.31
CA GLN A 221 6.25 48.45 -2.68
C GLN A 221 6.97 49.37 -3.67
N ASP A 222 6.21 50.07 -4.52
CA ASP A 222 6.68 51.22 -5.28
C ASP A 222 6.72 52.44 -4.35
N SER A 223 7.72 52.45 -3.47
CA SER A 223 8.02 53.61 -2.60
C SER A 223 9.52 53.85 -2.48
N LEU A 224 10.00 54.53 -3.51
CA LEU A 224 11.11 55.47 -3.52
C LEU A 224 12.47 54.99 -2.98
N THR A 225 13.34 54.69 -3.95
CA THR A 225 14.74 55.11 -3.91
C THR A 225 14.85 56.58 -3.47
N THR A 226 15.51 56.87 -2.35
CA THR A 226 16.01 58.21 -1.99
C THR A 226 17.26 58.04 -1.12
N GLU A 227 18.26 58.92 -1.31
CA GLU A 227 19.61 58.74 -0.78
C GLU A 227 19.76 58.99 0.73
N PRO A 228 20.76 58.38 1.40
CA PRO A 228 21.01 58.58 2.81
C PRO A 228 21.64 59.97 3.09
N SER A 229 20.90 60.82 3.79
CA SER A 229 21.45 62.04 4.42
C SER A 229 21.63 61.84 5.93
N THR A 230 22.84 62.07 6.42
CA THR A 230 23.20 61.95 7.85
C THR A 230 22.66 63.09 8.70
N SER A 231 22.02 62.81 9.83
CA SER A 231 22.08 63.66 11.03
C SER A 231 21.62 62.95 12.31
N ALA A 232 22.16 63.43 13.43
CA ALA A 232 22.21 62.77 14.73
C ALA A 232 20.88 62.73 15.53
N SER A 233 20.80 61.72 16.41
CA SER A 233 20.41 61.81 17.82
C SER A 233 19.07 62.48 18.22
N SER A 234 18.17 61.67 18.78
CA SER A 234 17.88 61.81 20.22
C SER A 234 17.35 60.50 20.82
N THR A 235 17.65 60.25 22.09
CA THR A 235 17.12 59.09 22.84
C THR A 235 15.97 59.57 23.73
N GLN A 236 14.75 59.11 23.48
CA GLN A 236 13.64 59.25 24.44
C GLN A 236 12.98 57.90 24.70
N THR A 237 13.20 57.38 25.90
CA THR A 237 12.43 56.30 26.51
C THR A 237 11.05 56.82 26.89
N THR A 238 10.01 56.34 26.22
CA THR A 238 8.63 56.44 26.74
C THR A 238 8.24 55.10 27.36
N ASP A 239 8.10 55.12 28.68
CA ASP A 239 7.61 53.99 29.47
C ASP A 239 6.13 53.75 29.17
N VAL A 240 5.72 52.48 29.01
CA VAL A 240 4.32 52.10 28.74
C VAL A 240 3.95 50.92 29.63
N ASP A 241 3.59 51.24 30.88
CA ASP A 241 2.94 50.28 31.78
C ASP A 241 1.53 49.96 31.23
N LEU A 242 1.27 48.67 30.97
CA LEU A 242 -0.01 48.19 30.47
C LEU A 242 -0.45 46.91 31.18
N ARG A 243 -0.48 46.98 32.52
CA ARG A 243 -1.16 46.01 33.38
C ARG A 243 -2.68 45.99 33.16
N VAL A 244 -3.19 45.04 32.39
CA VAL A 244 -4.57 44.56 32.49
C VAL A 244 -4.57 43.03 32.58
N ALA A 245 -5.34 42.48 33.52
CA ALA A 245 -5.35 41.04 33.80
C ALA A 245 -6.37 40.28 32.93
N GLY A 246 -5.99 39.09 32.48
CA GLY A 246 -6.87 38.10 31.84
C GLY A 246 -6.59 36.71 32.41
N ILE A 247 -7.52 36.16 33.18
CA ILE A 247 -7.37 34.86 33.84
C ILE A 247 -7.80 33.75 32.87
N PHE A 248 -6.91 32.81 32.59
CA PHE A 248 -7.26 31.51 32.00
C PHE A 248 -6.63 30.37 32.82
N ASN A 249 -7.45 29.72 33.64
CA ASN A 249 -7.07 28.45 34.27
C ASN A 249 -7.17 27.33 33.23
N LEU A 250 -6.04 26.75 32.85
CA LEU A 250 -6.02 25.47 32.13
C LEU A 250 -5.93 24.34 33.16
N GLY A 251 -7.00 23.55 33.31
CA GLY A 251 -7.06 22.47 34.29
C GLY A 251 -6.12 21.32 33.94
N THR A 252 -5.15 21.03 34.81
CA THR A 252 -4.27 19.87 34.68
C THR A 252 -4.97 18.60 35.15
N SER A 253 -5.43 17.77 34.21
CA SER A 253 -6.04 16.46 34.49
C SER A 253 -5.02 15.48 35.09
N THR A 254 -5.03 15.34 36.41
CA THR A 254 -4.22 14.34 37.12
C THR A 254 -4.69 12.93 36.78
N ILE A 255 -3.94 12.21 35.93
CA ILE A 255 -4.16 10.78 35.70
C ILE A 255 -3.61 10.01 36.90
N GLN A 256 -4.53 9.55 37.75
CA GLN A 256 -4.23 8.71 38.90
C GLN A 256 -3.91 7.28 38.45
N ARG A 257 -2.63 6.99 38.22
CA ARG A 257 -2.14 5.66 37.91
C ARG A 257 -2.24 4.77 39.16
N SER A 258 -3.04 3.72 39.09
CA SER A 258 -3.05 2.65 40.09
C SER A 258 -1.93 1.65 39.80
N ASP A 259 -1.23 1.22 40.84
CA ASP A 259 -0.23 0.15 40.76
C ASP A 259 -0.89 -1.21 41.01
N GLU A 260 -0.66 -2.17 40.11
CA GLU A 260 -0.85 -3.59 40.39
C GLU A 260 0.50 -4.33 40.24
N HIS A 261 0.86 -5.08 41.28
CA HIS A 261 2.01 -5.96 41.26
C HIS A 261 1.70 -7.25 40.49
N ALA A 262 2.54 -7.59 39.52
CA ALA A 262 2.73 -8.96 39.06
C ALA A 262 4.22 -9.33 39.19
N GLN A 263 4.50 -10.50 39.75
CA GLN A 263 5.83 -10.91 40.21
C GLN A 263 6.21 -12.26 39.59
N SER A 264 7.28 -12.30 38.79
CA SER A 264 7.76 -13.54 38.15
C SER A 264 9.29 -13.61 38.13
N THR A 265 9.82 -14.60 38.83
CA THR A 265 11.27 -14.86 38.97
C THR A 265 11.78 -15.71 37.79
N PRO A 266 12.96 -15.43 37.21
CA PRO A 266 13.59 -16.31 36.24
C PRO A 266 14.33 -17.47 36.92
N GLN A 267 14.27 -18.67 36.34
CA GLN A 267 15.26 -19.72 36.61
C GLN A 267 16.43 -19.57 35.61
N GLN A 268 17.66 -19.65 36.12
CA GLN A 268 18.84 -19.93 35.30
C GLN A 268 19.20 -21.41 35.45
N GLU A 269 19.55 -22.06 34.34
CA GLU A 269 20.23 -23.36 34.34
C GLU A 269 21.61 -23.20 33.70
N ILE A 270 22.54 -24.08 34.08
CA ILE A 270 23.99 -23.94 33.88
C ILE A 270 24.46 -24.89 32.78
N THR A 271 25.39 -24.46 31.94
CA THR A 271 26.33 -25.40 31.30
C THR A 271 27.66 -24.72 30.97
N ASP A 272 28.76 -25.43 31.20
CA ASP A 272 30.12 -24.91 31.11
C ASP A 272 30.75 -24.98 29.70
N GLY A 273 31.55 -23.95 29.40
CA GLY A 273 32.95 -24.09 28.99
C GLY A 273 33.33 -24.73 27.63
N GLN A 274 34.26 -24.07 26.93
CA GLN A 274 35.65 -24.57 26.87
C GLN A 274 36.64 -23.52 26.34
N ASN A 275 37.91 -23.63 26.77
CA ASN A 275 39.03 -22.84 26.26
C ASN A 275 39.58 -23.43 24.95
N SER A 276 40.18 -22.60 24.10
CA SER A 276 41.56 -22.84 23.63
C SER A 276 42.19 -21.62 22.96
N THR A 277 43.38 -21.25 23.46
CA THR A 277 44.31 -20.29 22.84
C THR A 277 45.37 -21.09 22.07
N VAL A 278 45.85 -20.58 20.93
CA VAL A 278 47.26 -20.68 20.48
C VAL A 278 47.49 -19.72 19.31
N VAL A 279 48.75 -19.41 19.02
CA VAL A 279 49.22 -18.27 18.19
C VAL A 279 50.35 -18.76 17.25
N ILE A 280 50.75 -17.93 16.27
CA ILE A 280 52.11 -17.78 15.67
C ILE A 280 52.29 -18.14 14.16
N GLN A 281 52.89 -17.18 13.45
CA GLN A 281 53.71 -17.19 12.20
C GLN A 281 53.13 -17.38 10.78
N ALA A 282 53.84 -16.70 9.87
CA ALA A 282 53.88 -16.84 8.41
C ALA A 282 55.36 -16.92 7.95
N PRO A 283 55.64 -17.44 6.74
CA PRO A 283 56.63 -16.84 5.81
C PRO A 283 56.03 -16.64 4.39
N VAL A 284 56.28 -15.58 3.60
CA VAL A 284 57.52 -15.01 2.99
C VAL A 284 57.89 -15.64 1.63
N SER A 285 58.08 -14.77 0.60
CA SER A 285 58.71 -14.99 -0.73
C SER A 285 58.03 -15.95 -1.73
N ASP A 286 58.15 -15.87 -3.07
CA ASP A 286 58.54 -14.80 -4.05
C ASP A 286 57.96 -15.22 -5.43
N GLU A 287 58.26 -14.76 -6.66
CA GLU A 287 59.32 -13.94 -7.31
C GLU A 287 58.77 -13.29 -8.62
N ALA A 288 59.61 -12.69 -9.48
CA ALA A 288 59.33 -12.32 -10.88
C ALA A 288 60.59 -12.49 -11.75
N PRO A 289 60.49 -12.64 -13.11
CA PRO A 289 60.97 -11.54 -13.95
C PRO A 289 60.34 -11.36 -15.36
N ASN A 290 60.78 -10.29 -16.04
CA ASN A 290 60.44 -9.81 -17.38
C ASN A 290 60.64 -10.78 -18.57
N ASN A 291 59.99 -10.48 -19.72
CA ASN A 291 60.72 -10.36 -21.00
C ASN A 291 60.01 -9.49 -22.08
N HIS A 292 60.82 -8.92 -22.98
CA HIS A 292 60.51 -8.07 -24.15
C HIS A 292 61.55 -8.44 -25.27
N PRO A 293 61.55 -7.94 -26.54
CA PRO A 293 60.93 -6.70 -27.06
C PRO A 293 60.37 -6.69 -28.54
N HIS A 294 59.65 -5.60 -28.91
CA HIS A 294 59.69 -4.87 -30.22
C HIS A 294 59.37 -5.53 -31.61
N PRO A 295 59.15 -4.76 -32.72
CA PRO A 295 58.45 -3.45 -32.90
C PRO A 295 57.60 -3.33 -34.21
N LYS A 296 57.05 -2.12 -34.48
CA LYS A 296 56.30 -1.61 -35.68
C LYS A 296 54.79 -1.92 -35.70
N SER A 297 53.90 -1.11 -36.30
CA SER A 297 54.09 0.05 -37.21
C SER A 297 53.18 1.27 -36.89
N VAL A 298 53.39 2.38 -37.61
CA VAL A 298 52.83 3.73 -37.42
C VAL A 298 51.53 3.97 -38.22
N LEU A 299 50.50 4.55 -37.57
CA LEU A 299 49.71 5.72 -38.06
C LEU A 299 48.83 6.28 -36.92
N PRO A 300 48.54 7.60 -36.83
CA PRO A 300 47.72 8.17 -35.76
C PRO A 300 46.25 8.42 -36.20
N ASP A 301 45.33 8.41 -35.24
CA ASP A 301 44.03 9.08 -35.37
C ASP A 301 43.59 9.70 -34.03
N ASN A 302 42.77 10.76 -34.06
CA ASN A 302 42.45 11.63 -32.94
C ASN A 302 41.00 11.47 -32.47
N THR A 303 40.77 10.68 -31.42
CA THR A 303 39.52 10.74 -30.63
C THR A 303 39.81 10.63 -29.14
N LYS A 304 39.82 11.78 -28.45
CA LYS A 304 40.18 11.90 -27.03
C LYS A 304 38.98 11.68 -26.11
N THR A 305 38.35 10.50 -26.19
CA THR A 305 37.28 10.11 -25.28
C THR A 305 37.85 9.86 -23.88
N GLN A 306 37.32 10.52 -22.84
CA GLN A 306 37.73 10.28 -21.46
C GLN A 306 37.28 8.88 -21.01
N GLN A 307 38.22 7.93 -20.96
CA GLN A 307 38.01 6.67 -20.26
C GLN A 307 38.08 6.92 -18.76
N THR A 308 36.93 6.91 -18.09
CA THR A 308 36.86 6.69 -16.64
C THR A 308 37.50 5.33 -16.33
N PRO A 309 38.44 5.20 -15.38
CA PRO A 309 39.04 3.92 -15.06
C PRO A 309 37.98 2.92 -14.58
N PRO A 310 38.00 1.65 -15.05
CA PRO A 310 37.03 0.66 -14.63
C PRO A 310 37.20 0.37 -13.13
N LEU A 311 36.15 0.61 -12.34
CA LEU A 311 36.13 0.22 -10.92
C LEU A 311 36.23 -1.32 -10.81
N PRO A 312 37.00 -1.85 -9.84
CA PRO A 312 37.16 -3.30 -9.67
C PRO A 312 35.85 -3.95 -9.21
N SER A 313 35.12 -4.51 -10.16
CA SER A 313 33.80 -5.12 -9.97
C SER A 313 33.88 -6.52 -9.35
N ASN A 314 34.31 -6.62 -8.08
CA ASN A 314 34.28 -7.88 -7.33
C ASN A 314 34.07 -7.72 -5.81
N SER A 315 33.21 -6.78 -5.41
CA SER A 315 32.62 -6.74 -4.08
C SER A 315 31.33 -7.56 -4.09
N SER A 316 31.27 -8.64 -3.30
CA SER A 316 30.06 -9.45 -3.14
C SER A 316 28.94 -8.63 -2.47
N PRO A 317 27.65 -8.91 -2.74
CA PRO A 317 26.53 -8.13 -2.22
C PRO A 317 26.56 -7.96 -0.69
N ALA A 318 26.97 -9.01 0.03
CA ALA A 318 27.16 -8.99 1.48
C ALA A 318 28.16 -7.90 1.96
N LYS A 319 29.22 -7.60 1.18
CA LYS A 319 30.16 -6.51 1.50
C LYS A 319 29.51 -5.14 1.33
N ILE A 320 28.73 -4.94 0.26
CA ILE A 320 28.00 -3.69 0.01
C ILE A 320 26.98 -3.45 1.13
N MET A 321 26.17 -4.45 1.44
CA MET A 321 25.19 -4.41 2.54
C MET A 321 25.84 -4.12 3.89
N ALA A 322 26.91 -4.84 4.25
CA ALA A 322 27.62 -4.63 5.52
C ALA A 322 28.26 -3.23 5.62
N THR A 323 28.78 -2.69 4.51
CA THR A 323 29.37 -1.35 4.48
C THR A 323 28.31 -0.26 4.70
N MET A 324 27.15 -0.39 4.03
CA MET A 324 26.04 0.56 4.19
C MET A 324 25.37 0.46 5.56
N ALA A 325 25.22 -0.75 6.11
CA ALA A 325 24.75 -0.95 7.48
C ALA A 325 25.72 -0.33 8.51
N GLY A 326 27.03 -0.54 8.36
CA GLY A 326 28.06 0.02 9.25
C GLY A 326 28.14 1.55 9.21
N LEU A 327 27.99 2.17 8.03
CA LEU A 327 27.89 3.63 7.89
C LEU A 327 26.63 4.18 8.54
N GLY A 328 25.47 3.53 8.32
CA GLY A 328 24.20 3.90 8.94
C GLY A 328 24.24 3.80 10.47
N PHE A 329 24.79 2.70 11.00
CA PHE A 329 25.02 2.52 12.43
C PHE A 329 25.86 3.66 13.01
N SER A 330 27.02 3.92 12.40
CA SER A 330 28.00 4.87 12.92
C SER A 330 27.44 6.30 12.99
N LEU A 331 26.73 6.73 11.95
CA LEU A 331 26.14 8.06 11.89
C LEU A 331 25.04 8.23 12.96
N ALA A 332 24.11 7.27 13.05
CA ALA A 332 23.01 7.34 14.01
C ALA A 332 23.45 7.14 15.47
N PHE A 333 24.52 6.35 15.71
CA PHE A 333 25.14 6.24 17.03
C PHE A 333 25.73 7.56 17.50
N ILE A 334 26.46 8.28 16.63
CA ILE A 334 27.03 9.61 16.93
C ILE A 334 25.91 10.62 17.21
N VAL A 335 24.85 10.62 16.40
CA VAL A 335 23.68 11.50 16.61
C VAL A 335 22.98 11.18 17.94
N GLY A 336 22.74 9.91 18.25
CA GLY A 336 22.14 9.48 19.52
C GLY A 336 22.98 9.89 20.73
N PHE A 337 24.31 9.75 20.65
CA PHE A 337 25.23 10.20 21.68
C PHE A 337 25.18 11.73 21.88
N ALA A 338 25.17 12.50 20.78
CA ALA A 338 25.07 13.95 20.81
C ALA A 338 23.73 14.44 21.38
N LEU A 339 22.63 13.72 21.14
CA LEU A 339 21.30 14.03 21.68
C LEU A 339 21.16 13.76 23.20
N VAL A 340 21.91 12.81 23.75
CA VAL A 340 22.02 12.67 25.22
C VAL A 340 22.97 13.71 25.80
N ALA A 341 24.11 13.97 25.14
CA ALA A 341 25.09 14.96 25.58
C ALA A 341 24.56 16.40 25.59
N SER A 342 23.61 16.74 24.71
CA SER A 342 22.94 18.05 24.69
C SER A 342 21.82 18.20 25.75
N GLY A 343 21.57 17.17 26.56
CA GLY A 343 20.55 17.19 27.62
C GLY A 343 19.11 17.01 27.15
N VAL A 344 18.84 16.94 25.84
CA VAL A 344 17.49 16.75 25.28
C VAL A 344 16.84 15.45 25.80
N PHE A 345 17.65 14.43 26.09
CA PHE A 345 17.20 13.14 26.66
C PHE A 345 17.58 12.95 28.13
N ALA A 346 17.73 14.03 28.91
CA ALA A 346 17.95 13.98 30.37
C ALA A 346 17.08 12.98 31.17
N PRO A 347 15.76 12.79 30.91
CA PRO A 347 14.95 11.83 31.66
C PRO A 347 15.34 10.35 31.47
N PHE A 348 16.20 10.00 30.49
CA PHE A 348 16.71 8.63 30.29
C PHE A 348 17.99 8.33 31.09
N GLY A 349 18.35 9.21 32.03
CA GLY A 349 19.51 9.07 32.90
C GLY A 349 20.74 9.81 32.37
N LEU A 350 21.22 10.79 33.14
CA LEU A 350 22.40 11.58 32.84
C LEU A 350 23.68 10.75 33.03
N GLY A 351 24.02 9.91 32.04
CA GLY A 351 25.22 9.08 32.09
C GLY A 351 25.59 8.41 30.77
N LEU A 352 26.86 8.02 30.68
CA LEU A 352 27.46 7.35 29.51
C LEU A 352 26.66 6.10 29.06
N ILE A 353 26.05 5.40 30.02
CA ILE A 353 25.21 4.21 29.77
C ILE A 353 23.96 4.58 28.96
N GLY A 354 23.24 5.65 29.33
CA GLY A 354 22.07 6.12 28.59
C GLY A 354 22.41 6.58 27.18
N ALA A 355 23.52 7.31 27.02
CA ALA A 355 24.06 7.70 25.71
C ALA A 355 24.42 6.50 24.83
N THR A 356 25.02 5.46 25.42
CA THR A 356 25.39 4.23 24.71
C THR A 356 24.16 3.42 24.30
N ILE A 357 23.16 3.30 25.17
CA ILE A 357 21.91 2.58 24.87
C ILE A 357 21.12 3.30 23.77
N LEU A 358 20.91 4.61 23.88
CA LEU A 358 20.17 5.36 22.85
C LEU A 358 20.91 5.36 21.51
N GLY A 359 22.24 5.57 21.54
CA GLY A 359 23.08 5.46 20.36
C GLY A 359 23.03 4.08 19.70
N ALA A 360 23.04 3.00 20.48
CA ALA A 360 22.94 1.64 19.95
C ALA A 360 21.56 1.31 19.36
N VAL A 361 20.47 1.75 20.00
CA VAL A 361 19.10 1.52 19.51
C VAL A 361 18.83 2.28 18.20
N LEU A 362 19.25 3.54 18.13
CA LEU A 362 19.17 4.35 16.91
C LEU A 362 20.09 3.79 15.82
N GLY A 363 21.35 3.48 16.18
CA GLY A 363 22.32 2.83 15.30
C GLY A 363 21.79 1.56 14.65
N ALA A 364 21.19 0.66 15.44
CA ALA A 364 20.63 -0.60 14.95
C ALA A 364 19.46 -0.39 13.97
N HIS A 365 18.55 0.55 14.25
CA HIS A 365 17.44 0.88 13.35
C HIS A 365 17.95 1.47 12.03
N THR A 366 18.86 2.45 12.08
CA THR A 366 19.41 3.06 10.87
C THR A 366 20.24 2.05 10.06
N ALA A 367 21.01 1.16 10.71
CA ALA A 367 21.78 0.12 10.04
C ALA A 367 20.90 -0.89 9.27
N LEU A 368 19.73 -1.24 9.83
CA LEU A 368 18.76 -2.10 9.15
C LEU A 368 18.22 -1.40 7.89
N ILE A 369 17.80 -0.13 8.02
CA ILE A 369 17.27 0.67 6.92
C ILE A 369 18.34 0.86 5.81
N THR A 370 19.56 1.28 6.15
CA THR A 370 20.63 1.46 5.15
C THR A 370 21.12 0.15 4.57
N GLY A 371 21.06 -0.96 5.32
CA GLY A 371 21.30 -2.31 4.80
C GLY A 371 20.29 -2.72 3.72
N VAL A 372 18.99 -2.43 3.93
CA VAL A 372 17.93 -2.67 2.93
C VAL A 372 18.13 -1.79 1.69
N PHE A 373 18.45 -0.50 1.84
CA PHE A 373 18.79 0.36 0.70
C PHE A 373 20.04 -0.14 -0.05
N GLY A 374 21.06 -0.64 0.66
CA GLY A 374 22.23 -1.26 0.05
C GLY A 374 21.89 -2.49 -0.80
N LEU A 375 20.97 -3.33 -0.33
CA LEU A 375 20.46 -4.49 -1.07
C LEU A 375 19.65 -4.08 -2.32
N ILE A 376 18.79 -3.06 -2.21
CA ILE A 376 18.03 -2.52 -3.36
C ILE A 376 19.00 -1.98 -4.44
N ILE A 377 20.06 -1.26 -4.02
CA ILE A 377 21.07 -0.73 -4.94
C ILE A 377 21.90 -1.85 -5.59
N ASP A 378 22.18 -2.95 -4.89
CA ASP A 378 22.83 -4.13 -5.50
C ASP A 378 21.95 -4.77 -6.57
N ILE A 379 20.69 -5.08 -6.23
CA ILE A 379 19.71 -5.67 -7.15
C ILE A 379 19.51 -4.78 -8.39
N ALA A 380 19.39 -3.47 -8.22
CA ALA A 380 19.26 -2.51 -9.32
C ALA A 380 20.54 -2.34 -10.18
N ARG A 381 21.68 -2.86 -9.73
CA ARG A 381 22.96 -2.88 -10.47
C ARG A 381 23.27 -4.21 -11.14
N GLN A 382 22.53 -5.28 -10.82
CA GLN A 382 22.70 -6.55 -11.52
C GLN A 382 22.27 -6.37 -12.98
N PRO A 383 23.10 -6.74 -13.97
CA PRO A 383 22.77 -6.52 -15.38
C PRO A 383 21.52 -7.34 -15.73
N SER A 384 20.47 -6.64 -16.18
CA SER A 384 19.20 -7.28 -16.57
C SER A 384 19.48 -8.43 -17.55
N PRO A 385 18.98 -9.66 -17.29
CA PRO A 385 19.24 -10.82 -18.13
C PRO A 385 18.67 -10.55 -19.53
N ASN A 386 19.58 -10.24 -20.45
CA ASN A 386 19.24 -9.51 -21.67
C ASN A 386 18.35 -10.37 -22.58
N ALA A 387 17.41 -9.73 -23.28
CA ALA A 387 16.39 -10.42 -24.05
C ALA A 387 17.01 -11.39 -25.07
N GLY A 388 16.41 -12.58 -25.20
CA GLY A 388 16.82 -13.58 -26.19
C GLY A 388 16.84 -13.00 -27.61
N PRO A 389 17.73 -13.50 -28.50
CA PRO A 389 17.93 -12.90 -29.82
C PRO A 389 16.63 -12.90 -30.63
N LYS A 390 16.27 -11.73 -31.18
CA LYS A 390 15.15 -11.61 -32.11
C LYS A 390 15.45 -12.45 -33.35
N LEU A 391 14.78 -13.59 -33.47
CA LEU A 391 14.75 -14.38 -34.70
C LEU A 391 13.92 -13.62 -35.75
N ASN A 392 14.55 -13.27 -36.87
CA ASN A 392 13.84 -12.76 -38.03
C ASN A 392 12.97 -13.88 -38.60
N THR A 393 11.69 -13.59 -38.85
CA THR A 393 10.77 -14.50 -39.52
C THR A 393 10.88 -14.30 -41.03
N ASP A 394 11.49 -15.27 -41.71
CA ASP A 394 11.41 -15.40 -43.16
C ASP A 394 11.34 -16.88 -43.56
N ASN A 395 10.76 -17.16 -44.73
CA ASN A 395 10.14 -18.47 -45.01
C ASN A 395 11.12 -19.63 -45.28
N SER A 396 10.88 -20.79 -44.65
CA SER A 396 11.20 -22.10 -45.23
C SER A 396 10.37 -23.22 -44.62
N ILE A 397 9.86 -24.14 -45.46
CA ILE A 397 9.19 -25.37 -45.03
C ILE A 397 10.18 -26.53 -45.17
N GLN A 398 10.70 -27.05 -44.05
CA GLN A 398 11.22 -28.41 -44.03
C GLN A 398 11.17 -29.04 -42.63
N SER A 399 10.78 -30.31 -42.58
CA SER A 399 10.74 -31.10 -41.36
C SER A 399 12.14 -31.62 -40.99
N CYS A 400 12.54 -31.49 -39.72
CA CYS A 400 13.09 -32.64 -38.98
C CYS A 400 13.27 -32.41 -37.47
N SER A 401 12.66 -33.31 -36.70
CA SER A 401 12.89 -33.62 -35.28
C SER A 401 14.31 -33.34 -34.75
N SER A 402 14.48 -32.32 -33.89
CA SER A 402 15.78 -32.00 -33.28
C SER A 402 15.72 -31.23 -31.93
N SER A 403 14.70 -31.50 -31.09
CA SER A 403 14.56 -30.83 -29.77
C SER A 403 14.71 -31.74 -28.53
N ILE A 404 14.78 -33.07 -28.69
CA ILE A 404 14.80 -34.03 -27.56
C ILE A 404 16.20 -34.64 -27.38
N ILE A 405 17.22 -33.79 -27.23
CA ILE A 405 18.62 -34.23 -26.99
C ILE A 405 19.23 -33.61 -25.72
N SER A 406 18.86 -32.38 -25.36
CA SER A 406 19.47 -31.62 -24.25
C SER A 406 19.08 -32.05 -22.82
N LEU A 407 18.42 -33.21 -22.63
CA LEU A 407 18.02 -33.74 -21.31
C LEU A 407 18.57 -35.14 -21.02
N ARG A 408 19.50 -35.66 -21.83
CA ARG A 408 20.03 -37.04 -21.72
C ARG A 408 20.96 -37.31 -20.51
N GLY A 409 21.04 -36.39 -19.56
CA GLY A 409 21.95 -36.43 -18.40
C GLY A 409 21.33 -36.85 -17.06
N LEU A 410 20.01 -37.03 -16.98
CA LEU A 410 19.31 -37.48 -15.77
C LEU A 410 18.70 -38.86 -16.00
N GLY A 411 19.06 -39.82 -15.13
CA GLY A 411 18.90 -41.27 -15.36
C GLY A 411 17.48 -41.85 -15.24
N GLY A 412 16.48 -41.21 -15.83
CA GLY A 412 15.13 -41.79 -15.95
C GLY A 412 15.07 -42.88 -17.02
N LYS A 413 14.45 -44.03 -16.71
CA LYS A 413 14.06 -45.01 -17.74
C LYS A 413 12.86 -44.45 -18.51
N ALA A 414 12.92 -44.51 -19.84
CA ALA A 414 11.80 -44.09 -20.68
C ALA A 414 10.56 -44.97 -20.46
N PRO A 415 9.34 -44.40 -20.45
CA PRO A 415 8.11 -45.19 -20.41
C PRO A 415 7.93 -45.99 -21.71
N VAL A 416 7.24 -47.12 -21.62
CA VAL A 416 6.90 -47.97 -22.76
C VAL A 416 5.75 -47.32 -23.55
N SER A 417 5.90 -47.21 -24.87
CA SER A 417 4.82 -46.74 -25.75
C SER A 417 3.61 -47.68 -25.66
N GLN A 418 2.48 -47.17 -25.17
CA GLN A 418 1.20 -47.84 -25.33
C GLN A 418 0.68 -47.63 -26.76
N SER A 419 0.18 -48.70 -27.36
CA SER A 419 -0.34 -48.71 -28.73
C SER A 419 -1.80 -48.25 -28.80
N ASP A 420 -2.16 -47.55 -29.87
CA ASP A 420 -3.55 -47.18 -30.16
C ASP A 420 -4.47 -48.40 -30.25
N VAL A 421 -5.45 -48.47 -29.34
CA VAL A 421 -6.59 -49.40 -29.42
C VAL A 421 -7.85 -48.62 -29.04
N PRO A 422 -8.84 -48.47 -29.95
CA PRO A 422 -10.05 -47.71 -29.66
C PRO A 422 -10.97 -48.49 -28.71
N VAL A 423 -11.10 -48.00 -27.48
CA VAL A 423 -12.09 -48.51 -26.51
C VAL A 423 -13.44 -47.89 -26.79
N ALA A 424 -14.43 -48.72 -27.12
CA ALA A 424 -15.82 -48.31 -27.30
C ALA A 424 -16.61 -48.43 -25.97
N HIS A 425 -17.94 -48.50 -26.06
CA HIS A 425 -18.86 -48.81 -24.96
C HIS A 425 -19.07 -47.69 -23.90
N PHE A 426 -19.89 -46.70 -24.25
CA PHE A 426 -20.82 -46.10 -23.28
C PHE A 426 -22.24 -46.22 -23.84
N PRO A 427 -23.09 -47.14 -23.33
CA PRO A 427 -24.52 -47.16 -23.66
C PRO A 427 -25.23 -46.01 -22.94
N GLY A 428 -26.23 -45.42 -23.59
CA GLY A 428 -26.93 -44.25 -23.07
C GLY A 428 -27.74 -44.53 -21.80
N VAL A 429 -27.70 -43.60 -20.85
CA VAL A 429 -28.64 -43.57 -19.71
C VAL A 429 -30.03 -43.19 -20.25
N LEU A 430 -31.04 -43.97 -19.87
CA LEU A 430 -32.42 -43.82 -20.36
C LEU A 430 -33.11 -42.58 -19.77
N LEU A 431 -34.05 -42.01 -20.54
CA LEU A 431 -35.06 -41.12 -20.00
C LEU A 431 -35.89 -41.88 -18.95
N VAL A 432 -36.26 -41.19 -17.87
CA VAL A 432 -37.36 -41.58 -16.99
C VAL A 432 -38.42 -40.50 -17.08
N GLU A 433 -39.41 -40.73 -17.94
CA GLU A 433 -40.68 -40.00 -17.84
C GLU A 433 -41.44 -40.49 -16.61
N HIS A 434 -41.86 -39.58 -15.74
CA HIS A 434 -42.86 -39.88 -14.71
C HIS A 434 -44.04 -38.93 -14.84
N SER A 435 -45.08 -39.39 -15.54
CA SER A 435 -46.34 -38.69 -15.69
C SER A 435 -47.40 -39.23 -14.73
N SER A 436 -48.20 -38.32 -14.16
CA SER A 436 -49.47 -38.56 -13.46
C SER A 436 -49.45 -39.44 -12.20
N LYS A 437 -49.93 -38.86 -11.10
CA LYS A 437 -51.33 -39.10 -10.68
C LYS A 437 -51.83 -38.04 -9.71
N GLU A 438 -53.03 -37.56 -9.99
CA GLU A 438 -53.84 -36.83 -9.01
C GLU A 438 -54.28 -37.79 -7.91
N TYR A 439 -54.43 -37.27 -6.68
CA TYR A 439 -55.40 -37.80 -5.74
C TYR A 439 -56.12 -36.63 -5.08
N SER A 440 -57.43 -36.56 -5.31
CA SER A 440 -58.32 -35.63 -4.64
C SER A 440 -58.96 -36.34 -3.45
N THR A 441 -58.74 -35.81 -2.25
CA THR A 441 -59.48 -36.20 -1.05
C THR A 441 -59.93 -34.93 -0.36
N ALA A 442 -61.22 -34.61 -0.49
CA ALA A 442 -61.84 -33.63 0.39
C ALA A 442 -62.13 -34.26 1.74
N ASP A 443 -61.94 -33.52 2.83
CA ASP A 443 -62.72 -33.76 4.03
C ASP A 443 -63.01 -32.46 4.78
N GLN A 444 -64.05 -32.47 5.61
CA GLN A 444 -64.65 -31.27 6.20
C GLN A 444 -64.08 -30.98 7.59
N SER A 445 -63.96 -29.69 7.95
CA SER A 445 -63.99 -29.29 9.35
C SER A 445 -64.63 -27.90 9.53
N THR A 446 -65.33 -27.73 10.64
CA THR A 446 -66.35 -26.68 10.86
C THR A 446 -65.81 -25.39 11.46
N SER A 447 -66.39 -24.25 11.07
CA SER A 447 -66.29 -22.99 11.80
C SER A 447 -67.00 -23.03 13.16
N PRO A 448 -66.58 -22.17 14.09
CA PRO A 448 -67.50 -21.17 14.66
C PRO A 448 -66.92 -19.74 14.53
N THR A 449 -67.72 -18.75 14.12
CA THR A 449 -68.43 -17.81 15.03
C THR A 449 -67.45 -17.09 15.96
N GLN A 450 -66.87 -15.96 15.51
CA GLN A 450 -67.47 -14.60 15.57
C GLN A 450 -67.64 -14.08 17.00
N GLU A 451 -66.75 -13.18 17.41
CA GLU A 451 -67.09 -12.14 18.38
C GLU A 451 -66.37 -10.83 18.01
N SER A 452 -66.97 -9.69 18.35
CA SER A 452 -66.56 -8.36 17.91
C SER A 452 -66.48 -7.43 19.12
N PHE A 453 -65.30 -6.93 19.45
CA PHE A 453 -65.16 -5.89 20.46
C PHE A 453 -64.28 -4.72 20.01
N LYS A 454 -64.82 -3.54 20.24
CA LYS A 454 -64.17 -2.24 20.14
C LYS A 454 -64.68 -1.40 21.32
N PRO A 455 -63.83 -0.87 22.19
CA PRO A 455 -64.21 0.16 23.15
C PRO A 455 -63.67 1.54 22.73
N ASP A 456 -64.57 2.52 22.80
CA ASP A 456 -64.40 3.96 23.06
C ASP A 456 -63.11 4.66 22.56
#